data_AF-A0A0K1PQC7-F1
#
_entry.id   AF-A0A0K1PQC7-F1
#
_cell.length_a   1.000
_cell.length_b   1.000
_cell.length_c   1.000
_cell.angle_alpha   90.00
_cell.angle_beta   90.00
_cell.angle_gamma   90.00
#
_symmetry.space_group_name_H-M   'P 1'
#
loop_
_entity.id
_entity.type
_entity.pdbx_description
1 polymer ?
#
loop_
_entity_poly.entity_id
_entity_poly.type
_entity_poly.pdbx_seq_one_letter_code
_entity_poly.pdbx_strand_id
1 'polypeptide(L)'
;MFPNHTALMARLLAVSALALPFTLVAACETGSGADSNAIPEVDPNGADASTGNNTGGDDGRDAQSDATSGCASPGDCPAPQTACKTSTCSDSTCGTANAANTTACTDNGGRICDGAGNCVQCNQAADCPAPTTVCKTNTCSGNACGTQNAAKGTACADNGGVVCDGNGSCVAAHCTDGVKDADETDEDCGGASCGPCSTNAHCGKDSDCESKVCHPTAHTCTAPACDDKVQNGDETDKDCGGSTCGKCADKLHCAGNRDCASNDCFGGAPGTCVSCSDGVKDGNETDTDCGGATCDAQNKRCANDHGCTTSDDCQSGFCENGTTCKPRLSGTTCTDNAQCASGVCGVNGTGNCCNSACIVGGTCGATSCDSSGACVYPSGTTSCGAPRCTDGQLTPAGTCNGAGTCGAAAPASCPNGLKCASATACLAMCTTDLDCQSSSSYCTGGQCVPRGTNGALCNSNNACTSGRCGVSGSGHCCATSCPSAVAACGATDCDESGACAYPGTTKAPAALSTPGDCQKVVCNGSGGVTSVDDATDLPTSNSACQVNPACCGPSPLTPCFTSAPATTQCTSAADPASHVCGDPRNAFIAGTCVQCNSNADCTSINPAGTLACNTTSGLCE
;
A
#
# COMPACT_ATOMS: atom_id res chain seq x y z
N MET A 1 -35.28 3.71 0.61
CA MET A 1 -34.77 4.28 1.88
C MET A 1 -33.42 4.92 1.57
N PHE A 2 -33.40 6.25 1.61
CA PHE A 2 -32.26 7.15 1.43
C PHE A 2 -31.45 7.24 2.75
N PRO A 3 -30.29 7.93 2.79
CA PRO A 3 -28.96 7.34 3.03
C PRO A 3 -28.32 7.82 4.34
N ASN A 4 -27.06 7.47 4.60
CA ASN A 4 -26.21 8.22 5.54
C ASN A 4 -24.96 8.75 4.84
N HIS A 5 -25.02 10.06 4.57
CA HIS A 5 -23.89 10.97 4.37
C HIS A 5 -23.69 11.74 5.68
N THR A 6 -22.46 11.82 6.18
CA THR A 6 -21.93 12.92 7.02
C THR A 6 -20.41 12.78 7.06
N ALA A 7 -19.59 13.83 7.15
CA ALA A 7 -19.64 15.21 6.70
C ALA A 7 -18.19 15.71 6.83
N LEU A 8 -17.71 16.37 5.79
CA LEU A 8 -16.49 17.16 5.75
C LEU A 8 -16.67 18.37 6.68
N MET A 9 -15.77 18.61 7.64
CA MET A 9 -15.70 19.90 8.36
C MET A 9 -14.25 20.26 8.66
N ALA A 10 -13.95 21.51 8.30
CA ALA A 10 -12.67 22.18 8.35
C ALA A 10 -12.08 22.32 9.77
N ARG A 11 -10.74 22.32 9.84
CA ARG A 11 -9.99 22.96 10.93
C ARG A 11 -8.97 23.92 10.35
N LEU A 12 -9.40 25.17 10.24
CA LEU A 12 -8.55 26.35 10.39
C LEU A 12 -8.19 26.45 11.87
N LEU A 13 -6.91 26.60 12.23
CA LEU A 13 -6.44 27.42 13.37
C LEU A 13 -4.90 27.42 13.49
N ALA A 14 -4.38 28.63 13.60
CA ALA A 14 -3.18 29.05 14.33
C ALA A 14 -1.79 28.73 13.74
N VAL A 15 -1.26 29.65 12.92
CA VAL A 15 0.19 29.92 12.88
C VAL A 15 0.47 31.02 13.89
N SER A 16 1.14 30.65 14.98
CA SER A 16 1.55 31.53 16.06
C SER A 16 2.72 32.41 15.60
N ALA A 17 2.56 33.71 15.83
CA ALA A 17 3.63 34.69 15.77
C ALA A 17 4.69 34.38 16.83
N LEU A 18 5.95 34.21 16.39
CA LEU A 18 7.13 34.23 17.25
C LEU A 18 7.87 35.54 16.99
N ALA A 19 7.55 36.53 17.81
CA ALA A 19 8.41 37.67 18.06
C ALA A 19 9.23 37.38 19.31
N LEU A 20 10.56 37.44 19.18
CA LEU A 20 11.46 37.72 20.30
C LEU A 20 12.43 38.83 19.88
N PRO A 21 12.62 39.87 20.71
CA PRO A 21 13.61 40.92 20.51
C PRO A 21 14.91 40.57 21.25
N PHE A 22 16.08 41.08 20.84
CA PHE A 22 17.14 41.48 21.78
C PHE A 22 18.25 42.28 21.04
N THR A 23 18.36 43.56 21.45
CA THR A 23 19.57 44.39 21.68
C THR A 23 20.66 44.58 20.63
N LEU A 24 20.68 45.82 20.13
CA LEU A 24 21.76 46.82 20.21
C LEU A 24 23.14 46.37 20.77
N VAL A 25 24.18 46.41 19.93
CA VAL A 25 25.56 46.74 20.30
C VAL A 25 26.17 47.60 19.19
N ALA A 26 26.78 48.71 19.60
CA ALA A 26 27.53 49.64 18.77
C ALA A 26 29.01 49.24 18.67
N ALA A 27 29.58 49.40 17.47
CA ALA A 27 31.00 49.61 17.15
C ALA A 27 31.01 50.11 15.68
N CYS A 28 31.43 51.32 15.32
CA CYS A 28 32.72 52.02 15.43
C CYS A 28 33.88 51.31 14.69
N GLU A 29 34.54 52.11 13.82
CA GLU A 29 35.76 51.86 13.01
C GLU A 29 35.52 51.24 11.61
N THR A 30 35.54 52.04 10.51
CA THR A 30 36.64 52.68 9.74
C THR A 30 37.37 51.76 8.74
N GLY A 31 37.49 52.23 7.49
CA GLY A 31 38.24 51.64 6.37
C GLY A 31 37.31 51.29 5.19
N SER A 32 37.51 51.73 3.95
CA SER A 32 38.62 52.43 3.32
C SER A 32 38.08 53.13 2.06
N GLY A 33 38.35 54.43 1.93
CA GLY A 33 38.14 55.19 0.70
C GLY A 33 39.23 54.85 -0.30
N ALA A 34 38.83 54.72 -1.57
CA ALA A 34 39.73 54.61 -2.70
C ALA A 34 40.00 55.99 -3.31
N ASP A 35 41.25 56.17 -3.71
CA ASP A 35 41.90 57.34 -4.26
C ASP A 35 41.19 58.00 -5.45
N SER A 36 41.25 59.33 -5.54
CA SER A 36 42.03 60.00 -6.59
C SER A 36 42.02 61.54 -6.47
N ASN A 37 43.24 62.07 -6.43
CA ASN A 37 43.69 63.37 -6.94
C ASN A 37 43.25 64.67 -6.26
N ALA A 38 44.15 65.21 -5.44
CA ALA A 38 44.28 66.64 -5.18
C ALA A 38 45.78 67.02 -5.20
N ILE A 39 46.12 67.90 -6.16
CA ILE A 39 47.05 69.06 -6.15
C ILE A 39 48.29 69.06 -5.22
N PRO A 40 49.40 69.69 -5.66
CA PRO A 40 50.17 70.55 -4.78
C PRO A 40 50.05 72.03 -5.17
N GLU A 41 49.68 72.83 -4.17
CA GLU A 41 49.80 74.29 -4.12
C GLU A 41 51.24 74.76 -4.33
N VAL A 42 51.38 75.92 -4.97
CA VAL A 42 52.57 76.75 -4.94
C VAL A 42 52.16 78.04 -4.25
N ASP A 43 52.69 78.27 -3.05
CA ASP A 43 52.49 79.52 -2.31
C ASP A 43 53.82 80.30 -2.19
N PRO A 44 53.75 81.64 -2.17
CA PRO A 44 54.87 82.54 -2.40
C PRO A 44 55.60 82.90 -1.10
N ASN A 45 56.88 83.25 -1.18
CA ASN A 45 57.52 84.21 -0.27
C ASN A 45 58.94 84.52 -0.77
N GLY A 46 59.08 85.66 -1.45
CA GLY A 46 60.35 86.32 -1.70
C GLY A 46 60.42 87.59 -0.87
N ALA A 47 61.25 87.59 0.16
CA ALA A 47 61.65 88.77 0.91
C ALA A 47 63.17 88.91 0.80
N ASP A 48 63.66 90.02 0.25
CA ASP A 48 64.72 90.79 0.92
C ASP A 48 64.72 92.24 0.40
N ALA A 49 65.01 93.13 1.34
CA ALA A 49 64.93 94.57 1.29
C ALA A 49 66.17 95.21 0.67
N SER A 50 66.02 96.42 0.12
CA SER A 50 67.03 97.48 0.31
C SER A 50 66.42 98.84 0.02
N THR A 51 66.35 99.61 1.10
CA THR A 51 66.10 101.05 1.25
C THR A 51 66.99 101.96 0.41
N GLY A 52 66.52 103.17 0.08
CA GLY A 52 67.40 104.27 -0.32
C GLY A 52 66.68 105.52 -0.85
N ASN A 53 66.61 106.54 0.00
CA ASN A 53 65.94 107.84 -0.17
C ASN A 53 66.81 108.88 -0.94
N ASN A 54 66.23 110.06 -1.21
CA ASN A 54 66.82 111.38 -1.55
C ASN A 54 66.68 111.81 -3.03
N THR A 55 65.76 112.71 -3.38
CA THR A 55 65.78 114.20 -3.31
C THR A 55 66.76 114.90 -4.26
N GLY A 56 66.19 115.68 -5.18
CA GLY A 56 66.59 117.06 -5.44
C GLY A 56 67.68 117.32 -6.49
N GLY A 57 67.45 118.36 -7.31
CA GLY A 57 68.53 119.16 -7.90
C GLY A 57 68.43 119.34 -9.41
N ASP A 58 67.82 120.45 -9.80
CA ASP A 58 68.03 121.11 -11.10
C ASP A 58 69.53 121.39 -11.35
N ASP A 59 69.93 121.41 -12.61
CA ASP A 59 70.77 122.49 -13.17
C ASP A 59 70.87 122.32 -14.70
N GLY A 60 70.39 123.34 -15.41
CA GLY A 60 70.41 123.43 -16.85
C GLY A 60 71.76 123.85 -17.44
N ARG A 61 71.69 124.06 -18.76
CA ARG A 61 72.48 124.93 -19.66
C ARG A 61 72.49 124.24 -21.03
N ASP A 62 72.38 124.87 -22.19
CA ASP A 62 72.06 126.21 -22.65
C ASP A 62 71.88 126.03 -24.17
N ALA A 63 70.86 126.63 -24.77
CA ALA A 63 70.94 127.18 -26.13
C ALA A 63 69.67 127.97 -26.44
N GLN A 64 69.83 129.29 -26.41
CA GLN A 64 68.85 130.32 -26.73
C GLN A 64 68.46 130.41 -28.20
N SER A 65 67.40 131.21 -28.38
CA SER A 65 66.95 132.00 -29.54
C SER A 65 66.04 131.25 -30.51
N ASP A 66 64.74 131.52 -30.62
CA ASP A 66 63.96 132.75 -30.87
C ASP A 66 63.12 132.48 -32.14
N ALA A 67 61.99 133.17 -32.26
CA ALA A 67 61.07 133.24 -33.39
C ALA A 67 59.99 132.13 -33.52
N THR A 68 58.82 132.45 -32.94
CA THR A 68 57.50 132.36 -33.60
C THR A 68 57.31 131.29 -34.67
N SER A 69 56.66 130.18 -34.31
CA SER A 69 55.97 129.33 -35.29
C SER A 69 54.65 128.85 -34.71
N GLY A 70 53.55 129.30 -35.30
CA GLY A 70 52.27 128.63 -35.12
C GLY A 70 52.31 127.21 -35.69
N CYS A 71 51.29 126.41 -35.40
CA CYS A 71 51.23 125.04 -35.89
C CYS A 71 51.09 125.01 -37.43
N ALA A 72 51.78 124.09 -38.09
CA ALA A 72 51.58 123.80 -39.51
C ALA A 72 50.71 122.55 -39.70
N SER A 73 50.70 121.67 -38.70
CA SER A 73 49.91 120.45 -38.64
C SER A 73 49.42 120.18 -37.21
N PRO A 74 48.39 119.34 -37.03
CA PRO A 74 47.94 118.89 -35.72
C PRO A 74 49.03 118.31 -34.80
N GLY A 75 50.11 117.75 -35.38
CA GLY A 75 51.22 117.15 -34.62
C GLY A 75 52.17 118.17 -33.98
N ASP A 76 52.10 119.44 -34.39
CA ASP A 76 52.91 120.53 -33.82
C ASP A 76 52.27 121.12 -32.54
N CYS A 77 51.05 120.69 -32.21
CA CYS A 77 50.31 121.15 -31.05
C CYS A 77 50.52 120.24 -29.83
N PRO A 78 50.45 120.78 -28.59
CA PRO A 78 50.51 119.96 -27.38
C PRO A 78 49.50 118.83 -27.41
N ALA A 79 49.90 117.63 -26.98
CA ALA A 79 49.00 116.49 -26.91
C ALA A 79 47.83 116.81 -25.95
N PRO A 80 46.58 116.47 -26.31
CA PRO A 80 45.44 116.71 -25.45
C PRO A 80 45.50 115.80 -24.22
N GLN A 81 44.93 116.26 -23.10
CA GLN A 81 44.95 115.52 -21.82
C GLN A 81 44.11 114.23 -21.81
N THR A 82 43.36 113.95 -22.87
CA THR A 82 42.54 112.74 -23.01
C THR A 82 42.62 112.21 -24.44
N ALA A 83 42.63 110.88 -24.59
CA ALA A 83 42.61 110.18 -25.86
C ALA A 83 41.33 110.44 -26.68
N CYS A 84 40.25 110.90 -26.04
CA CYS A 84 38.99 111.25 -26.72
C CYS A 84 38.96 112.66 -27.31
N LYS A 85 40.08 113.37 -27.27
CA LYS A 85 40.29 114.62 -27.98
C LYS A 85 41.49 114.49 -28.89
N THR A 86 41.44 115.12 -30.05
CA THR A 86 42.53 115.20 -31.01
C THR A 86 42.96 116.65 -31.15
N SER A 87 44.26 116.93 -31.14
CA SER A 87 44.75 118.28 -31.46
C SER A 87 44.35 118.65 -32.89
N THR A 88 44.00 119.91 -33.09
CA THR A 88 43.71 120.48 -34.41
C THR A 88 44.56 121.72 -34.61
N CYS A 89 44.93 121.99 -35.86
CA CYS A 89 45.67 123.19 -36.23
C CYS A 89 44.87 123.94 -37.28
N SER A 90 44.40 125.14 -36.94
CA SER A 90 43.67 126.03 -37.85
C SER A 90 44.26 127.43 -37.76
N ASP A 91 44.64 128.02 -38.89
CA ASP A 91 45.20 129.38 -39.00
C ASP A 91 46.34 129.65 -38.00
N SER A 92 47.33 128.74 -37.96
CA SER A 92 48.50 128.82 -37.07
C SER A 92 48.17 128.80 -35.57
N THR A 93 46.93 128.46 -35.19
CA THR A 93 46.46 128.36 -33.80
C THR A 93 46.09 126.92 -33.45
N CYS A 94 46.63 126.43 -32.33
CA CYS A 94 46.30 125.10 -31.81
C CYS A 94 44.91 125.08 -31.15
N GLY A 95 44.08 124.11 -31.57
CA GLY A 95 42.77 123.80 -31.01
C GLY A 95 42.63 122.32 -30.63
N THR A 96 41.43 121.93 -30.19
CA THR A 96 41.09 120.52 -29.97
C THR A 96 39.75 120.20 -30.63
N ALA A 97 39.61 118.97 -31.15
CA ALA A 97 38.36 118.40 -31.63
C ALA A 97 38.08 117.08 -30.91
N ASN A 98 36.83 116.63 -30.91
CA ASN A 98 36.49 115.34 -30.32
C ASN A 98 36.93 114.20 -31.25
N ALA A 99 37.55 113.17 -30.68
CA ALA A 99 37.86 111.95 -31.41
C ALA A 99 36.56 111.27 -31.88
N ALA A 100 36.65 110.47 -32.95
CA ALA A 100 35.51 109.74 -33.47
C ALA A 100 34.91 108.80 -32.43
N ASN A 101 33.61 108.49 -32.57
CA ASN A 101 32.98 107.46 -31.75
C ASN A 101 33.76 106.14 -31.87
N THR A 102 33.81 105.35 -30.80
CA THR A 102 34.56 104.07 -30.74
C THR A 102 36.09 104.17 -30.77
N THR A 103 36.66 105.38 -30.82
CA THR A 103 38.11 105.57 -30.65
C THR A 103 38.53 105.03 -29.27
N ALA A 104 39.56 104.17 -29.22
CA ALA A 104 40.01 103.58 -27.98
C ALA A 104 40.57 104.66 -27.02
N CYS A 105 40.19 104.59 -25.76
CA CYS A 105 40.65 105.49 -24.70
C CYS A 105 40.79 104.73 -23.38
N THR A 106 41.63 105.23 -22.47
CA THR A 106 41.87 104.63 -21.15
C THR A 106 41.64 105.61 -20.00
N ASP A 107 41.13 106.80 -20.33
CA ASP A 107 40.91 107.87 -19.35
C ASP A 107 39.68 107.56 -18.50
N ASN A 108 39.75 107.84 -17.19
CA ASN A 108 38.64 107.66 -16.25
C ASN A 108 37.99 106.26 -16.25
N GLY A 109 38.74 105.21 -16.62
CA GLY A 109 38.23 103.83 -16.67
C GLY A 109 37.27 103.54 -17.83
N GLY A 110 37.17 104.44 -18.81
CA GLY A 110 36.50 104.19 -20.08
C GLY A 110 37.34 103.32 -21.03
N ARG A 111 36.73 102.91 -22.14
CA ARG A 111 37.33 102.08 -23.17
C ARG A 111 37.26 102.71 -24.55
N ILE A 112 36.19 103.46 -24.79
CA ILE A 112 35.91 104.06 -26.09
C ILE A 112 35.37 105.49 -25.94
N CYS A 113 35.55 106.29 -26.98
CA CYS A 113 35.04 107.65 -27.01
C CYS A 113 33.56 107.71 -27.44
N ASP A 114 32.79 108.60 -26.81
CA ASP A 114 31.37 108.85 -27.13
C ASP A 114 31.16 109.81 -28.31
N GLY A 115 32.24 110.32 -28.90
CA GLY A 115 32.19 111.37 -29.95
C GLY A 115 31.89 112.78 -29.43
N ALA A 116 31.52 112.93 -28.15
CA ALA A 116 31.38 114.20 -27.45
C ALA A 116 32.66 114.59 -26.67
N GLY A 117 33.71 113.77 -26.77
CA GLY A 117 35.02 114.02 -26.19
C GLY A 117 35.20 113.39 -24.80
N ASN A 118 34.27 112.53 -24.35
CA ASN A 118 34.41 111.77 -23.12
C ASN A 118 34.83 110.33 -23.39
N CYS A 119 35.66 109.80 -22.50
CA CYS A 119 36.01 108.38 -22.48
C CYS A 119 34.96 107.63 -21.66
N VAL A 120 34.17 106.78 -22.31
CA VAL A 120 33.06 106.01 -21.74
C VAL A 120 33.34 104.50 -21.84
N GLN A 121 32.65 103.68 -21.05
CA GLN A 121 32.88 102.23 -21.13
C GLN A 121 32.23 101.60 -22.35
N CYS A 122 31.13 102.17 -22.84
CA CYS A 122 30.39 101.70 -24.01
C CYS A 122 29.49 102.81 -24.56
N ASN A 123 29.16 102.73 -25.85
CA ASN A 123 28.09 103.49 -26.50
C ASN A 123 26.92 102.58 -26.86
N GLN A 124 27.19 101.28 -27.04
CA GLN A 124 26.21 100.21 -27.30
C GLN A 124 26.67 98.92 -26.61
N ALA A 125 25.74 97.98 -26.40
CA ALA A 125 26.01 96.73 -25.69
C ALA A 125 27.20 95.94 -26.27
N ALA A 126 27.36 95.92 -27.60
CA ALA A 126 28.44 95.22 -28.29
C ALA A 126 29.85 95.76 -27.97
N ASP A 127 29.96 96.98 -27.43
CA ASP A 127 31.25 97.57 -27.05
C ASP A 127 31.77 97.03 -25.71
N CYS A 128 30.90 96.40 -24.92
CA CYS A 128 31.24 95.79 -23.64
C CYS A 128 31.83 94.39 -23.83
N PRO A 129 32.78 93.98 -22.95
CA PRO A 129 33.39 92.66 -23.04
C PRO A 129 32.31 91.57 -23.00
N ALA A 130 32.43 90.59 -23.90
CA ALA A 130 31.51 89.47 -23.95
C ALA A 130 31.53 88.74 -22.60
N PRO A 131 30.36 88.40 -22.04
CA PRO A 131 30.29 87.63 -20.79
C PRO A 131 30.93 86.25 -20.98
N THR A 132 31.42 85.68 -19.89
CA THR A 132 32.08 84.36 -19.88
C THR A 132 31.11 83.18 -19.98
N THR A 133 29.80 83.45 -20.07
CA THR A 133 28.77 82.44 -20.23
C THR A 133 27.65 82.93 -21.13
N VAL A 134 27.09 82.01 -21.91
CA VAL A 134 25.87 82.20 -22.72
C VAL A 134 24.67 82.65 -21.86
N CYS A 135 24.66 82.33 -20.56
CA CYS A 135 23.58 82.70 -19.64
C CYS A 135 23.58 84.17 -19.18
N LYS A 136 24.53 84.97 -19.67
CA LYS A 136 24.56 86.41 -19.46
C LYS A 136 24.71 87.10 -20.81
N THR A 137 24.14 88.30 -20.93
CA THR A 137 24.27 89.16 -22.11
C THR A 137 24.87 90.49 -21.67
N ASN A 138 25.76 91.09 -22.47
CA ASN A 138 26.35 92.39 -22.19
C ASN A 138 25.34 93.51 -22.43
N THR A 139 25.32 94.53 -21.56
CA THR A 139 24.42 95.69 -21.67
C THR A 139 25.22 96.98 -21.55
N CYS A 140 24.71 98.05 -22.16
CA CYS A 140 25.28 99.40 -22.03
C CYS A 140 24.20 100.36 -21.54
N SER A 141 24.34 100.83 -20.29
CA SER A 141 23.35 101.70 -19.65
C SER A 141 24.06 102.92 -19.08
N GLY A 142 23.72 104.11 -19.59
CA GLY A 142 24.30 105.37 -19.12
C GLY A 142 25.81 105.42 -19.30
N ASN A 143 26.32 104.97 -20.45
CA ASN A 143 27.75 104.96 -20.81
C ASN A 143 28.64 104.05 -19.93
N ALA A 144 28.01 103.14 -19.16
CA ALA A 144 28.66 102.12 -18.33
C ALA A 144 28.29 100.69 -18.78
N CYS A 145 29.26 99.78 -18.74
CA CYS A 145 29.04 98.38 -19.09
C CYS A 145 28.38 97.61 -17.95
N GLY A 146 27.36 96.82 -18.29
CA GLY A 146 26.66 95.90 -17.38
C GLY A 146 26.39 94.54 -18.03
N THR A 147 25.67 93.70 -17.31
CA THR A 147 25.19 92.40 -17.81
C THR A 147 23.72 92.18 -17.44
N GLN A 148 22.98 91.42 -18.24
CA GLN A 148 21.64 90.92 -17.94
C GLN A 148 21.61 89.40 -18.07
N ASN A 149 20.89 88.72 -17.18
CA ASN A 149 20.75 87.26 -17.24
C ASN A 149 19.87 86.86 -18.43
N ALA A 150 20.26 85.77 -19.11
CA ALA A 150 19.42 85.10 -20.09
C ALA A 150 18.17 84.52 -19.41
N ALA A 151 17.11 84.30 -20.19
CA ALA A 151 15.90 83.67 -19.68
C ALA A 151 16.19 82.25 -19.17
N LYS A 152 15.47 81.83 -18.12
CA LYS A 152 15.49 80.44 -17.64
C LYS A 152 15.16 79.50 -18.82
N GLY A 153 15.90 78.41 -18.97
CA GLY A 153 15.75 77.43 -20.05
C GLY A 153 16.49 77.76 -21.36
N THR A 154 17.22 78.88 -21.41
CA THR A 154 18.08 79.18 -22.58
C THR A 154 19.21 78.15 -22.68
N ALA A 155 19.40 77.53 -23.83
CA ALA A 155 20.46 76.55 -24.05
C ALA A 155 21.87 77.15 -23.82
N CYS A 156 22.72 76.43 -23.11
CA CYS A 156 24.12 76.78 -22.86
C CYS A 156 24.98 75.52 -22.81
N ALA A 157 26.30 75.67 -22.96
CA ALA A 157 27.24 74.54 -22.91
C ALA A 157 28.48 74.82 -22.04
N ASP A 158 28.44 75.93 -21.28
CA ASP A 158 29.55 76.35 -20.44
C ASP A 158 29.48 75.65 -19.08
N ASN A 159 30.62 75.40 -18.44
CA ASN A 159 30.71 74.79 -17.10
C ASN A 159 29.98 73.42 -16.94
N GLY A 160 29.76 72.70 -18.04
CA GLY A 160 29.08 71.40 -18.03
C GLY A 160 27.56 71.47 -17.81
N GLY A 161 26.97 72.66 -17.84
CA GLY A 161 25.51 72.83 -17.86
C GLY A 161 24.93 72.70 -19.27
N VAL A 162 23.61 72.57 -19.34
CA VAL A 162 22.84 72.43 -20.58
C VAL A 162 21.84 73.57 -20.77
N VAL A 163 21.39 74.19 -19.68
CA VAL A 163 20.42 75.29 -19.70
C VAL A 163 20.71 76.36 -18.64
N CYS A 164 20.23 77.58 -18.89
CA CYS A 164 20.37 78.71 -17.98
C CYS A 164 19.31 78.68 -16.86
N ASP A 165 19.72 78.91 -15.62
CA ASP A 165 18.84 78.94 -14.43
C ASP A 165 18.02 80.24 -14.26
N GLY A 166 18.15 81.20 -15.18
CA GLY A 166 17.58 82.55 -15.08
C GLY A 166 18.32 83.49 -14.12
N ASN A 167 19.25 82.98 -13.32
CA ASN A 167 20.15 83.74 -12.44
C ASN A 167 21.55 83.95 -13.06
N GLY A 168 21.73 83.50 -14.30
CA GLY A 168 22.93 83.72 -15.10
C GLY A 168 23.97 82.60 -14.97
N SER A 169 23.58 81.43 -14.47
CA SER A 169 24.42 80.22 -14.43
C SER A 169 23.90 79.19 -15.42
N CYS A 170 24.84 78.48 -16.06
CA CYS A 170 24.54 77.30 -16.87
C CYS A 170 24.54 76.08 -15.94
N VAL A 171 23.39 75.44 -15.75
CA VAL A 171 23.19 74.34 -14.79
C VAL A 171 22.97 73.00 -15.50
N ALA A 172 23.41 71.91 -14.86
CA ALA A 172 23.22 70.55 -15.35
C ALA A 172 21.90 69.92 -14.84
N ALA A 173 21.45 70.32 -13.65
CA ALA A 173 20.23 69.81 -13.03
C ALA A 173 19.04 70.68 -13.43
N HIS A 174 18.35 70.27 -14.49
CA HIS A 174 17.15 70.93 -15.01
C HIS A 174 15.96 69.96 -15.13
N CYS A 175 16.22 68.65 -15.20
CA CYS A 175 15.26 67.53 -15.25
C CYS A 175 14.28 67.38 -14.06
N THR A 176 14.10 68.39 -13.20
CA THR A 176 13.21 68.36 -12.02
C THR A 176 12.72 69.76 -11.63
N ASP A 177 12.81 70.73 -12.53
CA ASP A 177 12.61 72.14 -12.24
C ASP A 177 11.22 72.68 -12.65
N GLY A 178 10.37 71.79 -13.17
CA GLY A 178 8.96 72.01 -13.48
C GLY A 178 8.71 72.81 -14.74
N VAL A 179 9.71 72.97 -15.63
CA VAL A 179 9.52 73.61 -16.94
C VAL A 179 10.10 72.72 -18.03
N LYS A 180 9.46 72.71 -19.21
CA LYS A 180 10.03 72.05 -20.38
C LYS A 180 11.15 72.91 -20.97
N ASP A 181 12.38 72.44 -20.78
CA ASP A 181 13.59 73.07 -21.27
C ASP A 181 13.99 72.64 -22.69
N ALA A 182 15.04 73.24 -23.25
CA ALA A 182 15.41 73.08 -24.66
C ALA A 182 15.92 71.68 -25.04
N ASP A 183 16.47 70.94 -24.09
CA ASP A 183 17.01 69.58 -24.25
C ASP A 183 16.08 68.48 -23.73
N GLU A 184 14.90 68.83 -23.20
CA GLU A 184 13.85 67.92 -22.75
C GLU A 184 12.79 67.67 -23.81
N THR A 185 12.17 66.49 -23.81
CA THR A 185 11.05 66.21 -24.72
C THR A 185 9.68 66.45 -24.08
N ASP A 186 9.58 66.35 -22.76
CA ASP A 186 8.45 66.82 -21.95
C ASP A 186 8.94 67.44 -20.64
N GLU A 187 8.05 68.07 -19.85
CA GLU A 187 8.41 68.69 -18.57
C GLU A 187 9.22 67.71 -17.68
N ASP A 188 10.46 68.07 -17.35
CA ASP A 188 11.36 67.32 -16.47
C ASP A 188 11.81 65.92 -16.98
N CYS A 189 11.65 65.61 -18.27
CA CYS A 189 12.02 64.29 -18.80
C CYS A 189 12.36 64.23 -20.31
N GLY A 190 13.04 63.15 -20.67
CA GLY A 190 13.40 62.81 -22.05
C GLY A 190 14.58 63.61 -22.59
N GLY A 191 14.95 63.37 -23.85
CA GLY A 191 16.06 64.06 -24.48
C GLY A 191 17.41 63.36 -24.30
N ALA A 192 18.48 64.14 -24.11
CA ALA A 192 19.85 63.60 -24.01
C ALA A 192 20.39 63.55 -22.58
N SER A 193 19.85 64.40 -21.71
CA SER A 193 20.37 64.75 -20.39
C SER A 193 19.46 64.26 -19.25
N CYS A 194 18.16 64.08 -19.51
CA CYS A 194 17.18 63.64 -18.54
C CYS A 194 16.80 62.16 -18.64
N GLY A 195 16.23 61.64 -17.56
CA GLY A 195 15.67 60.29 -17.53
C GLY A 195 14.50 60.13 -18.51
N PRO A 196 14.17 58.90 -18.91
CA PRO A 196 13.06 58.66 -19.82
C PRO A 196 11.72 59.09 -19.20
N CYS A 197 10.84 59.60 -20.04
CA CYS A 197 9.51 60.03 -19.70
C CYS A 197 8.53 58.86 -19.47
N SER A 198 7.58 59.07 -18.56
CA SER A 198 6.47 58.16 -18.32
C SER A 198 5.47 58.12 -19.49
N THR A 199 4.52 57.19 -19.44
CA THR A 199 3.45 57.06 -20.45
C THR A 199 2.67 58.37 -20.63
N ASN A 200 2.30 58.67 -21.88
CA ASN A 200 1.61 59.87 -22.36
C ASN A 200 2.41 61.17 -22.40
N ALA A 201 3.65 61.18 -21.92
CA ALA A 201 4.55 62.33 -22.05
C ALA A 201 5.07 62.47 -23.49
N HIS A 202 5.43 63.67 -23.89
CA HIS A 202 5.97 63.99 -25.21
C HIS A 202 7.36 63.38 -25.42
N CYS A 203 7.59 62.86 -26.63
CA CYS A 203 8.84 62.21 -27.00
C CYS A 203 9.25 62.58 -28.44
N GLY A 204 10.56 62.64 -28.68
CA GLY A 204 11.14 62.82 -30.01
C GLY A 204 11.67 61.53 -30.62
N LYS A 205 12.05 60.57 -29.77
CA LYS A 205 12.60 59.25 -30.12
C LYS A 205 12.22 58.23 -29.04
N ASP A 206 12.30 56.96 -29.38
CA ASP A 206 11.98 55.84 -28.49
C ASP A 206 12.73 55.89 -27.16
N SER A 207 14.00 56.30 -27.14
CA SER A 207 14.79 56.40 -25.91
C SER A 207 14.30 57.45 -24.92
N ASP A 208 13.44 58.37 -25.36
CA ASP A 208 12.83 59.37 -24.48
C ASP A 208 11.74 58.75 -23.59
N CYS A 209 11.34 57.51 -23.83
CA CYS A 209 10.24 56.86 -23.13
C CYS A 209 10.71 55.69 -22.26
N GLU A 210 10.09 55.52 -21.10
CA GLU A 210 10.41 54.39 -20.20
C GLU A 210 10.05 53.04 -20.86
N SER A 211 8.97 53.03 -21.65
CA SER A 211 8.58 51.90 -22.51
C SER A 211 9.51 51.68 -23.69
N LYS A 212 10.41 52.62 -23.99
CA LYS A 212 11.22 52.66 -25.22
C LYS A 212 10.39 52.69 -26.50
N VAL A 213 9.15 53.18 -26.43
CA VAL A 213 8.26 53.30 -27.61
C VAL A 213 7.64 54.69 -27.63
N CYS A 214 8.01 55.47 -28.64
CA CYS A 214 7.44 56.78 -28.92
C CYS A 214 6.42 56.68 -30.07
N HIS A 215 5.17 57.07 -29.83
CA HIS A 215 4.12 56.94 -30.85
C HIS A 215 4.44 57.80 -32.08
N PRO A 216 4.53 57.23 -33.30
CA PRO A 216 5.11 57.90 -34.46
C PRO A 216 4.34 59.13 -34.94
N THR A 217 3.05 59.21 -34.64
CA THR A 217 2.18 60.35 -35.03
C THR A 217 1.72 61.22 -33.85
N ALA A 218 1.62 60.66 -32.65
CA ALA A 218 1.15 61.39 -31.48
C ALA A 218 2.33 62.06 -30.74
N HIS A 219 3.57 61.61 -31.03
CA HIS A 219 4.79 62.05 -30.36
C HIS A 219 4.68 61.95 -28.84
N THR A 220 4.03 60.88 -28.36
CA THR A 220 3.86 60.58 -26.94
C THR A 220 4.30 59.17 -26.61
N CYS A 221 4.81 58.97 -25.40
CA CYS A 221 5.25 57.67 -24.91
C CYS A 221 4.07 56.73 -24.73
N THR A 222 4.10 55.57 -25.38
CA THR A 222 3.06 54.56 -25.21
C THR A 222 3.31 53.73 -23.96
N ALA A 223 2.26 53.16 -23.37
CA ALA A 223 2.42 52.18 -22.33
C ALA A 223 3.18 50.95 -22.89
N PRO A 224 4.01 50.27 -22.08
CA PRO A 224 4.59 48.98 -22.45
C PRO A 224 3.50 48.00 -22.90
N ALA A 225 3.68 47.35 -24.04
CA ALA A 225 2.70 46.41 -24.58
C ALA A 225 3.38 45.12 -25.03
N CYS A 226 2.72 44.00 -24.76
CA CYS A 226 3.26 42.66 -24.99
C CYS A 226 3.46 42.25 -26.47
N ASP A 227 3.24 43.15 -27.41
CA ASP A 227 3.30 42.91 -28.85
C ASP A 227 3.92 44.08 -29.63
N ASP A 228 4.60 44.99 -28.94
CA ASP A 228 5.18 46.23 -29.48
C ASP A 228 6.58 46.06 -30.11
N LYS A 229 7.10 44.83 -30.12
CA LYS A 229 8.41 44.44 -30.65
C LYS A 229 9.58 45.01 -29.83
N VAL A 230 9.40 45.36 -28.57
CA VAL A 230 10.48 45.86 -27.71
C VAL A 230 10.40 45.20 -26.34
N GLN A 231 11.53 44.69 -25.85
CA GLN A 231 11.58 44.15 -24.49
C GLN A 231 11.47 45.28 -23.45
N ASN A 232 10.29 45.43 -22.87
CA ASN A 232 9.94 46.46 -21.88
C ASN A 232 8.95 45.94 -20.82
N GLY A 233 8.67 46.77 -19.80
CA GLY A 233 7.73 46.40 -18.74
C GLY A 233 8.14 45.12 -18.00
N ASP A 234 7.20 44.16 -17.92
CA ASP A 234 7.38 42.88 -17.22
C ASP A 234 7.97 41.77 -18.12
N GLU A 235 8.26 42.05 -19.38
CA GLU A 235 8.70 41.04 -20.34
C GLU A 235 10.06 40.41 -20.01
N THR A 236 10.14 39.08 -20.07
CA THR A 236 11.39 38.34 -19.84
C THR A 236 12.16 38.07 -21.13
N ASP A 237 11.47 38.05 -22.26
CA ASP A 237 12.03 38.20 -23.61
C ASP A 237 11.08 39.09 -24.43
N LYS A 238 11.54 39.59 -25.57
CA LYS A 238 10.79 40.49 -26.45
C LYS A 238 9.39 39.95 -26.76
N ASP A 239 8.35 40.71 -26.39
CA ASP A 239 6.92 40.40 -26.59
C ASP A 239 6.41 39.18 -25.78
N CYS A 240 7.11 38.73 -24.74
CA CYS A 240 6.68 37.56 -23.96
C CYS A 240 7.23 37.46 -22.52
N GLY A 241 6.58 36.59 -21.76
CA GLY A 241 6.96 36.24 -20.39
C GLY A 241 6.47 37.23 -19.35
N GLY A 242 6.98 37.10 -18.13
CA GLY A 242 6.56 37.95 -17.03
C GLY A 242 5.15 37.66 -16.53
N SER A 243 4.62 38.61 -15.77
CA SER A 243 3.33 38.45 -15.10
C SER A 243 2.13 38.84 -15.98
N THR A 244 2.36 39.73 -16.95
CA THR A 244 1.31 40.37 -17.76
C THR A 244 1.25 39.86 -19.20
N CYS A 245 2.37 39.41 -19.78
CA CYS A 245 2.44 39.02 -21.18
C CYS A 245 2.21 37.53 -21.43
N GLY A 246 1.98 37.19 -22.70
CA GLY A 246 1.86 35.81 -23.15
C GLY A 246 3.16 35.05 -22.91
N LYS A 247 3.07 33.73 -22.77
CA LYS A 247 4.25 32.90 -22.51
C LYS A 247 5.22 32.88 -23.69
N CYS A 248 6.50 32.91 -23.38
CA CYS A 248 7.61 32.74 -24.30
C CYS A 248 7.66 31.32 -24.88
N ALA A 249 7.94 31.25 -26.18
CA ALA A 249 8.27 29.99 -26.86
C ALA A 249 9.64 29.47 -26.42
N ASP A 250 9.95 28.23 -26.81
CA ASP A 250 11.25 27.62 -26.54
C ASP A 250 12.40 28.46 -27.10
N LYS A 251 13.55 28.41 -26.44
CA LYS A 251 14.80 29.14 -26.73
C LYS A 251 14.77 30.64 -26.43
N LEU A 252 13.66 31.16 -25.90
CA LEU A 252 13.55 32.54 -25.43
C LEU A 252 13.88 32.65 -23.93
N HIS A 253 14.21 33.85 -23.48
CA HIS A 253 14.60 34.13 -22.10
C HIS A 253 13.40 34.10 -21.13
N CYS A 254 13.66 33.63 -19.94
CA CYS A 254 12.69 33.55 -18.85
C CYS A 254 13.32 33.95 -17.51
N ALA A 255 12.52 34.51 -16.62
CA ALA A 255 12.86 34.69 -15.21
C ALA A 255 12.37 33.51 -14.35
N GLY A 256 11.36 32.77 -14.82
CA GLY A 256 10.90 31.54 -14.17
C GLY A 256 9.97 30.71 -15.04
N ASN A 257 9.63 29.52 -14.54
CA ASN A 257 8.84 28.52 -15.26
C ASN A 257 7.53 29.07 -15.85
N ARG A 258 6.89 30.03 -15.20
CA ARG A 258 5.63 30.60 -15.69
C ARG A 258 5.76 31.37 -17.00
N ASP A 259 6.95 31.88 -17.30
CA ASP A 259 7.20 32.65 -18.51
C ASP A 259 7.19 31.75 -19.74
N CYS A 260 7.48 30.46 -19.59
CA CYS A 260 7.65 29.54 -20.71
C CYS A 260 6.35 28.81 -21.07
N ALA A 261 6.10 28.64 -22.37
CA ALA A 261 5.00 27.85 -22.92
C ALA A 261 5.00 26.42 -22.35
N SER A 262 6.19 25.83 -22.24
CA SER A 262 6.47 24.52 -21.65
C SER A 262 6.27 24.44 -20.12
N ASN A 263 6.21 25.58 -19.44
CA ASN A 263 6.36 25.72 -17.99
C ASN A 263 7.73 25.31 -17.43
N ASP A 264 8.79 25.27 -18.25
CA ASP A 264 10.14 24.95 -17.79
C ASP A 264 11.13 26.05 -18.21
N CYS A 265 11.75 26.69 -17.20
CA CYS A 265 12.76 27.73 -17.38
C CYS A 265 14.10 27.20 -16.87
N PHE A 266 14.96 26.81 -17.81
CA PHE A 266 16.25 26.22 -17.50
C PHE A 266 17.29 27.31 -17.16
N GLY A 267 18.11 27.07 -16.14
CA GLY A 267 19.23 27.95 -15.76
C GLY A 267 18.91 29.03 -14.71
N GLY A 268 17.63 29.29 -14.41
CA GLY A 268 17.20 30.33 -13.45
C GLY A 268 17.47 31.76 -13.94
N ALA A 269 16.76 32.78 -13.43
CA ALA A 269 16.77 34.14 -13.99
C ALA A 269 18.19 34.76 -14.14
N PRO A 270 18.68 35.06 -15.38
CA PRO A 270 18.02 34.84 -16.67
C PRO A 270 18.21 33.41 -17.20
N GLY A 271 17.09 32.69 -17.34
CA GLY A 271 17.03 31.32 -17.85
C GLY A 271 16.56 31.29 -19.30
N THR A 272 16.46 30.10 -19.86
CA THR A 272 15.94 29.84 -21.21
C THR A 272 14.74 28.90 -21.14
N CYS A 273 13.69 29.21 -21.88
CA CYS A 273 12.55 28.33 -22.05
C CYS A 273 12.97 27.09 -22.85
N VAL A 274 12.75 25.93 -22.26
CA VAL A 274 13.08 24.64 -22.85
C VAL A 274 11.85 23.75 -22.89
N SER A 275 11.80 22.75 -23.75
CA SER A 275 10.68 21.81 -23.77
C SER A 275 11.09 20.40 -24.14
N CYS A 276 10.22 19.45 -23.78
CA CYS A 276 10.39 18.02 -24.05
C CYS A 276 10.18 17.64 -25.53
N SER A 277 10.52 18.52 -26.47
CA SER A 277 10.35 18.36 -27.93
C SER A 277 11.20 19.36 -28.76
N ASP A 278 12.20 20.01 -28.17
CA ASP A 278 13.01 21.04 -28.84
C ASP A 278 14.30 20.52 -29.51
N GLY A 279 14.56 19.21 -29.39
CA GLY A 279 15.65 18.48 -30.01
C GLY A 279 16.97 18.52 -29.24
N VAL A 280 16.97 19.05 -28.01
CA VAL A 280 18.16 19.23 -27.18
C VAL A 280 17.94 18.55 -25.84
N LYS A 281 18.97 17.92 -25.27
CA LYS A 281 18.91 17.42 -23.88
C LYS A 281 19.21 18.55 -22.90
N ASP A 282 18.18 19.21 -22.40
CA ASP A 282 18.29 20.27 -21.39
C ASP A 282 17.17 20.19 -20.35
N GLY A 283 17.02 21.21 -19.49
CA GLY A 283 15.98 21.20 -18.47
C GLY A 283 16.12 20.04 -17.48
N ASN A 284 15.01 19.32 -17.29
CA ASN A 284 14.90 18.15 -16.42
C ASN A 284 14.93 16.82 -17.19
N GLU A 285 15.39 16.83 -18.45
CA GLU A 285 15.39 15.67 -19.32
C GLU A 285 16.44 14.63 -18.95
N THR A 286 16.08 13.35 -19.05
CA THR A 286 17.01 12.24 -18.83
C THR A 286 17.57 11.68 -20.13
N ASP A 287 16.92 11.93 -21.25
CA ASP A 287 17.47 11.88 -22.61
C ASP A 287 16.81 12.94 -23.51
N THR A 288 17.33 13.19 -24.71
CA THR A 288 16.82 14.24 -25.61
C THR A 288 15.30 14.17 -25.78
N ASP A 289 14.60 15.24 -25.39
CA ASP A 289 13.15 15.40 -25.46
C ASP A 289 12.33 14.41 -24.61
N CYS A 290 12.95 13.73 -23.64
CA CYS A 290 12.25 12.74 -22.84
C CYS A 290 12.78 12.49 -21.43
N GLY A 291 11.89 11.95 -20.61
CA GLY A 291 12.22 11.46 -19.27
C GLY A 291 12.47 12.57 -18.25
N GLY A 292 12.32 12.24 -16.97
CA GLY A 292 12.39 13.20 -15.88
C GLY A 292 11.05 13.88 -15.61
N ALA A 293 10.88 14.38 -14.38
CA ALA A 293 9.57 14.70 -13.82
C ALA A 293 8.69 15.62 -14.69
N THR A 294 9.29 16.63 -15.33
CA THR A 294 8.57 17.56 -16.21
C THR A 294 8.08 16.88 -17.49
N CYS A 295 8.94 16.10 -18.16
CA CYS A 295 8.59 15.40 -19.39
C CYS A 295 7.67 14.21 -19.15
N ASP A 296 7.83 13.51 -18.04
CA ASP A 296 6.95 12.41 -17.64
C ASP A 296 5.52 12.90 -17.37
N ALA A 297 5.37 14.08 -16.75
CA ALA A 297 4.08 14.73 -16.55
C ALA A 297 3.40 15.14 -17.87
N GLN A 298 4.19 15.38 -18.93
CA GLN A 298 3.73 15.66 -20.29
C GLN A 298 3.56 14.38 -21.13
N ASN A 299 3.69 13.18 -20.53
CA ASN A 299 3.66 11.88 -21.19
C ASN A 299 4.76 11.71 -22.27
N LYS A 300 5.89 12.40 -22.09
CA LYS A 300 7.11 12.33 -22.92
C LYS A 300 8.15 11.46 -22.22
N ARG A 301 7.77 10.23 -21.94
CA ARG A 301 8.68 9.21 -21.38
C ARG A 301 9.62 8.69 -22.46
N CYS A 302 10.83 8.35 -22.08
CA CYS A 302 11.85 7.80 -22.96
C CYS A 302 11.50 6.39 -23.46
N ALA A 303 11.70 6.16 -24.75
CA ALA A 303 11.56 4.84 -25.36
C ALA A 303 12.72 3.91 -24.91
N ASN A 304 12.67 2.64 -25.30
CA ASN A 304 13.79 1.74 -25.01
C ASN A 304 15.09 2.24 -25.66
N ASP A 305 16.20 1.94 -25.01
CA ASP A 305 17.58 2.33 -25.36
C ASP A 305 17.92 3.83 -25.23
N HIS A 306 16.99 4.63 -24.69
CA HIS A 306 17.24 6.02 -24.31
C HIS A 306 17.70 6.15 -22.85
N GLY A 307 18.35 7.27 -22.54
CA GLY A 307 18.80 7.63 -21.20
C GLY A 307 17.68 7.71 -20.17
N CYS A 308 17.96 7.34 -18.93
CA CYS A 308 17.05 7.50 -17.80
C CYS A 308 17.84 7.59 -16.50
N THR A 309 17.20 8.11 -15.44
CA THR A 309 17.69 8.13 -14.06
C THR A 309 16.78 7.34 -13.13
N THR A 310 15.48 7.31 -13.43
CA THR A 310 14.47 6.53 -12.70
C THR A 310 13.64 5.69 -13.65
N SER A 311 12.97 4.67 -13.12
CA SER A 311 12.08 3.81 -13.94
C SER A 311 10.85 4.55 -14.47
N ASP A 312 10.44 5.66 -13.85
CA ASP A 312 9.29 6.45 -14.31
C ASP A 312 9.58 7.18 -15.63
N ASP A 313 10.85 7.52 -15.86
CA ASP A 313 11.35 8.15 -17.08
C ASP A 313 11.09 7.29 -18.33
N CYS A 314 10.93 5.97 -18.16
CA CYS A 314 10.84 5.02 -19.25
C CYS A 314 9.39 4.67 -19.60
N GLN A 315 9.07 4.61 -20.89
CA GLN A 315 7.79 4.08 -21.37
C GLN A 315 7.58 2.63 -20.93
N SER A 316 8.67 1.87 -20.81
CA SER A 316 8.65 0.49 -20.30
C SER A 316 8.40 0.41 -18.79
N GLY A 317 8.59 1.50 -18.04
CA GLY A 317 8.60 1.47 -16.58
C GLY A 317 9.84 0.80 -15.98
N PHE A 318 10.94 0.68 -16.73
CA PHE A 318 12.19 0.08 -16.25
C PHE A 318 13.43 0.81 -16.77
N CYS A 319 14.19 1.37 -15.83
CA CYS A 319 15.49 1.99 -16.07
C CYS A 319 16.61 1.07 -15.58
N GLU A 320 17.37 0.50 -16.52
CA GLU A 320 18.47 -0.40 -16.21
C GLU A 320 19.65 0.38 -15.62
N ASN A 321 20.05 -0.01 -14.41
CA ASN A 321 21.16 0.58 -13.65
C ASN A 321 21.09 2.11 -13.49
N GLY A 322 19.89 2.70 -13.60
CA GLY A 322 19.73 4.16 -13.55
C GLY A 322 20.37 4.88 -14.74
N THR A 323 20.45 4.23 -15.90
CA THR A 323 21.16 4.78 -17.07
C THR A 323 20.42 4.61 -18.39
N THR A 324 19.70 3.50 -18.62
CA THR A 324 19.10 3.22 -19.93
C THR A 324 17.75 2.53 -19.80
N CYS A 325 16.74 3.02 -20.52
CA CYS A 325 15.44 2.41 -20.60
C CYS A 325 15.52 1.06 -21.31
N LYS A 326 15.00 0.01 -20.68
CA LYS A 326 14.97 -1.33 -21.25
C LYS A 326 13.56 -1.90 -21.21
N PRO A 327 13.20 -2.82 -22.12
CA PRO A 327 11.93 -3.53 -22.03
C PRO A 327 11.87 -4.33 -20.74
N ARG A 328 10.69 -4.41 -20.13
CA ARG A 328 10.47 -5.33 -18.99
C ARG A 328 10.50 -6.77 -19.50
N LEU A 329 11.13 -7.61 -18.70
CA LEU A 329 11.44 -9.00 -18.98
C LEU A 329 10.28 -9.92 -18.54
N SER A 330 10.10 -11.03 -19.26
CA SER A 330 9.18 -12.13 -18.93
C SER A 330 9.85 -13.46 -19.24
N GLY A 331 9.96 -14.36 -18.26
CA GLY A 331 10.58 -15.67 -18.43
C GLY A 331 12.10 -15.67 -18.65
N THR A 332 12.76 -14.50 -18.68
CA THR A 332 14.21 -14.38 -18.79
C THR A 332 14.87 -14.08 -17.45
N THR A 333 16.17 -14.31 -17.37
CA THR A 333 16.96 -14.07 -16.16
C THR A 333 16.91 -12.62 -15.72
N CYS A 334 16.78 -12.41 -14.41
CA CYS A 334 16.74 -11.13 -13.73
C CYS A 334 17.61 -11.18 -12.47
N THR A 335 18.00 -10.00 -12.03
CA THR A 335 18.74 -9.69 -10.81
C THR A 335 17.98 -8.74 -9.89
N ASP A 336 16.91 -8.09 -10.37
CA ASP A 336 16.04 -7.21 -9.58
C ASP A 336 14.57 -7.33 -10.03
N ASN A 337 13.64 -7.10 -9.10
CA ASN A 337 12.20 -7.12 -9.35
C ASN A 337 11.74 -6.10 -10.40
N ALA A 338 12.40 -4.94 -10.49
CA ALA A 338 12.06 -3.87 -11.42
C ALA A 338 12.19 -4.30 -12.89
N GLN A 339 13.14 -5.21 -13.18
CA GLN A 339 13.36 -5.77 -14.51
C GLN A 339 12.16 -6.56 -15.04
N CYS A 340 11.35 -7.13 -14.16
CA CYS A 340 10.30 -8.06 -14.53
C CYS A 340 8.96 -7.36 -14.74
N ALA A 341 8.22 -7.70 -15.80
CA ALA A 341 6.91 -7.10 -16.07
C ALA A 341 5.90 -7.28 -14.92
N SER A 342 6.04 -8.37 -14.16
CA SER A 342 5.25 -8.68 -12.96
C SER A 342 5.72 -7.98 -11.68
N GLY A 343 6.92 -7.38 -11.68
CA GLY A 343 7.60 -6.95 -10.46
C GLY A 343 8.18 -8.10 -9.63
N VAL A 344 8.28 -9.32 -10.16
CA VAL A 344 8.74 -10.51 -9.42
C VAL A 344 9.92 -11.17 -10.15
N CYS A 345 11.11 -11.03 -9.57
CA CYS A 345 12.32 -11.69 -10.03
C CYS A 345 12.54 -13.03 -9.32
N GLY A 346 12.21 -14.13 -10.01
CA GLY A 346 12.30 -15.47 -9.45
C GLY A 346 11.50 -15.66 -8.15
N VAL A 347 11.88 -16.69 -7.40
CA VAL A 347 11.22 -17.03 -6.11
C VAL A 347 11.94 -16.42 -4.89
N ASN A 348 13.19 -15.97 -5.07
CA ASN A 348 14.04 -15.40 -4.01
C ASN A 348 14.77 -14.12 -4.47
N GLY A 349 14.19 -13.35 -5.40
CA GLY A 349 14.82 -12.13 -5.94
C GLY A 349 15.90 -12.38 -7.00
N THR A 350 16.12 -13.65 -7.40
CA THR A 350 17.05 -14.04 -8.47
C THR A 350 16.45 -15.20 -9.28
N GLY A 351 16.81 -15.31 -10.56
CA GLY A 351 16.32 -16.36 -11.46
C GLY A 351 15.58 -15.76 -12.64
N ASN A 352 14.53 -16.41 -13.14
CA ASN A 352 13.73 -15.87 -14.25
C ASN A 352 12.59 -15.00 -13.75
N CYS A 353 12.24 -13.96 -14.51
CA CYS A 353 11.06 -13.14 -14.26
C CYS A 353 9.79 -13.99 -14.28
N CYS A 354 9.13 -14.07 -13.13
CA CYS A 354 7.89 -14.83 -12.98
C CYS A 354 6.72 -14.01 -13.54
N ASN A 355 5.68 -14.64 -14.08
CA ASN A 355 4.50 -13.92 -14.57
C ASN A 355 3.62 -13.39 -13.41
N SER A 356 3.78 -13.97 -12.23
CA SER A 356 3.09 -13.58 -11.00
C SER A 356 3.92 -13.99 -9.78
N ALA A 357 3.56 -13.50 -8.60
CA ALA A 357 4.13 -13.99 -7.34
C ALA A 357 3.84 -15.49 -7.18
N CYS A 358 4.89 -16.28 -6.95
CA CYS A 358 4.76 -17.71 -6.73
C CYS A 358 4.47 -18.03 -5.25
N ILE A 359 3.84 -19.18 -5.01
CA ILE A 359 3.69 -19.69 -3.64
C ILE A 359 5.06 -20.19 -3.19
N VAL A 360 5.68 -19.46 -2.27
CA VAL A 360 6.99 -19.78 -1.70
C VAL A 360 6.85 -20.20 -0.25
N GLY A 361 7.77 -21.07 0.21
CA GLY A 361 7.76 -21.61 1.58
C GLY A 361 7.13 -22.99 1.70
N GLY A 362 7.64 -23.78 2.67
CA GLY A 362 7.28 -25.19 2.84
C GLY A 362 7.85 -26.12 1.77
N THR A 363 7.63 -27.43 1.91
CA THR A 363 8.21 -28.46 1.04
C THR A 363 7.67 -28.46 -0.40
N CYS A 364 6.51 -27.83 -0.63
CA CYS A 364 5.89 -27.68 -1.96
C CYS A 364 6.07 -26.30 -2.58
N GLY A 365 6.81 -25.38 -1.93
CA GLY A 365 7.03 -24.04 -2.46
C GLY A 365 7.69 -24.07 -3.84
N ALA A 366 7.42 -23.07 -4.66
CA ALA A 366 8.04 -22.89 -5.96
C ALA A 366 9.57 -22.81 -5.82
N THR A 367 10.28 -23.47 -6.73
CA THR A 367 11.75 -23.54 -6.73
C THR A 367 12.38 -22.56 -7.70
N SER A 368 11.66 -22.22 -8.77
CA SER A 368 12.09 -21.30 -9.83
C SER A 368 10.91 -20.90 -10.69
N CYS A 369 11.16 -20.04 -11.68
CA CYS A 369 10.24 -19.78 -12.79
C CYS A 369 10.89 -20.27 -14.09
N ASP A 370 10.11 -20.89 -14.97
CA ASP A 370 10.62 -21.39 -16.25
C ASP A 370 10.84 -20.28 -17.28
N SER A 371 11.24 -20.65 -18.51
CA SER A 371 11.51 -19.69 -19.59
C SER A 371 10.26 -18.95 -20.10
N SER A 372 9.07 -19.37 -19.68
CA SER A 372 7.80 -18.68 -19.95
C SER A 372 7.37 -17.78 -18.78
N GLY A 373 8.10 -17.81 -17.67
CA GLY A 373 7.76 -17.12 -16.43
C GLY A 373 6.77 -17.88 -15.56
N ALA A 374 6.44 -19.14 -15.86
CA ALA A 374 5.55 -19.95 -15.04
C ALA A 374 6.28 -20.49 -13.80
N CYS A 375 5.62 -20.44 -12.64
CA CYS A 375 6.17 -20.95 -11.38
C CYS A 375 6.37 -22.47 -11.46
N VAL A 376 7.59 -22.93 -11.18
CA VAL A 376 7.95 -24.35 -11.16
C VAL A 376 7.84 -24.89 -9.74
N TYR A 377 6.85 -25.78 -9.55
CA TYR A 377 6.59 -26.44 -8.28
C TYR A 377 7.11 -27.88 -8.25
N PRO A 378 7.49 -28.40 -7.06
CA PRO A 378 7.77 -29.82 -6.88
C PRO A 378 6.58 -30.69 -7.30
N SER A 379 6.88 -31.80 -7.98
CA SER A 379 5.87 -32.73 -8.51
C SER A 379 5.23 -33.62 -7.43
N GLY A 380 4.24 -34.44 -7.83
CA GLY A 380 3.52 -35.39 -6.96
C GLY A 380 4.37 -36.48 -6.29
N THR A 381 5.66 -36.58 -6.61
CA THR A 381 6.58 -37.49 -5.92
C THR A 381 7.17 -36.90 -4.64
N THR A 382 7.02 -35.59 -4.42
CA THR A 382 7.55 -34.91 -3.23
C THR A 382 6.55 -35.00 -2.09
N SER A 383 6.92 -35.72 -1.03
CA SER A 383 6.14 -35.81 0.21
C SER A 383 6.18 -34.48 0.98
N CYS A 384 5.02 -34.00 1.43
CA CYS A 384 4.87 -32.69 2.05
C CYS A 384 4.26 -32.71 3.45
N GLY A 385 4.43 -33.83 4.17
CA GLY A 385 4.04 -33.96 5.56
C GLY A 385 4.50 -35.28 6.16
N ALA A 386 4.10 -35.52 7.41
CA ALA A 386 4.22 -36.82 8.06
C ALA A 386 2.86 -37.55 8.01
N PRO A 387 2.83 -38.88 7.85
CA PRO A 387 1.60 -39.64 8.01
C PRO A 387 1.08 -39.47 9.44
N ARG A 388 -0.25 -39.44 9.61
CA ARG A 388 -0.91 -39.28 10.91
C ARG A 388 -1.94 -40.39 11.08
N CYS A 389 -1.88 -41.08 12.21
CA CYS A 389 -2.87 -42.08 12.59
C CYS A 389 -3.59 -41.64 13.87
N THR A 390 -4.90 -41.47 13.79
CA THR A 390 -5.77 -41.11 14.91
C THR A 390 -7.04 -41.94 14.84
N ASP A 391 -7.45 -42.51 15.98
CA ASP A 391 -8.69 -43.30 16.13
C ASP A 391 -8.88 -44.42 15.07
N GLY A 392 -7.78 -45.06 14.65
CA GLY A 392 -7.81 -46.13 13.64
C GLY A 392 -7.97 -45.64 12.20
N GLN A 393 -7.84 -44.34 11.94
CA GLN A 393 -7.69 -43.78 10.59
C GLN A 393 -6.25 -43.35 10.35
N LEU A 394 -5.63 -43.92 9.32
CA LEU A 394 -4.33 -43.51 8.81
C LEU A 394 -4.55 -42.51 7.68
N THR A 395 -4.03 -41.31 7.87
CA THR A 395 -3.84 -40.30 6.85
C THR A 395 -2.40 -40.39 6.37
N PRO A 396 -2.13 -40.87 5.14
CA PRO A 396 -0.78 -40.88 4.59
C PRO A 396 -0.17 -39.47 4.54
N ALA A 397 1.14 -39.39 4.38
CA ALA A 397 1.77 -38.11 4.07
C ALA A 397 1.18 -37.55 2.77
N GLY A 398 0.83 -36.27 2.77
CA GLY A 398 0.40 -35.58 1.55
C GLY A 398 1.53 -35.51 0.53
N THR A 399 1.18 -35.33 -0.74
CA THR A 399 2.13 -35.09 -1.83
C THR A 399 1.86 -33.72 -2.46
N CYS A 400 2.91 -33.09 -2.98
CA CYS A 400 2.75 -31.80 -3.65
C CYS A 400 1.89 -31.95 -4.91
N ASN A 401 0.88 -31.11 -5.09
CA ASN A 401 -0.02 -31.22 -6.25
C ASN A 401 0.53 -30.60 -7.54
N GLY A 402 1.79 -30.18 -7.57
CA GLY A 402 2.39 -29.45 -8.70
C GLY A 402 1.91 -27.99 -8.86
N ALA A 403 1.10 -27.48 -7.92
CA ALA A 403 0.58 -26.11 -7.91
C ALA A 403 0.92 -25.37 -6.60
N GLY A 404 1.92 -25.84 -5.86
CA GLY A 404 2.41 -25.19 -4.64
C GLY A 404 1.68 -25.58 -3.36
N THR A 405 0.69 -26.47 -3.41
CA THR A 405 -0.03 -26.92 -2.22
C THR A 405 0.23 -28.39 -1.92
N CYS A 406 0.21 -28.71 -0.63
CA CYS A 406 0.27 -30.08 -0.17
C CYS A 406 -1.12 -30.70 -0.29
N GLY A 407 -1.28 -31.63 -1.22
CA GLY A 407 -2.51 -32.40 -1.35
C GLY A 407 -2.72 -33.24 -0.09
N ALA A 408 -3.77 -32.93 0.66
CA ALA A 408 -4.14 -33.76 1.81
C ALA A 408 -4.51 -35.15 1.30
N ALA A 409 -3.76 -36.17 1.74
CA ALA A 409 -4.17 -37.55 1.51
C ALA A 409 -5.50 -37.79 2.24
N ALA A 410 -6.44 -38.47 1.60
CA ALA A 410 -7.71 -38.79 2.24
C ALA A 410 -7.44 -39.75 3.42
N PRO A 411 -8.02 -39.51 4.61
CA PRO A 411 -7.93 -40.44 5.72
C PRO A 411 -8.59 -41.76 5.32
N ALA A 412 -7.87 -42.86 5.49
CA ALA A 412 -8.38 -44.21 5.26
C ALA A 412 -8.40 -44.98 6.59
N SER A 413 -9.41 -45.80 6.81
CA SER A 413 -9.41 -46.72 7.95
C SER A 413 -8.22 -47.66 7.88
N CYS A 414 -7.62 -47.95 9.03
CA CYS A 414 -6.54 -48.91 9.12
C CYS A 414 -6.96 -50.27 8.53
N PRO A 415 -6.08 -50.95 7.79
CA PRO A 415 -6.36 -52.28 7.26
C PRO A 415 -6.86 -53.22 8.35
N ASN A 416 -7.81 -54.09 8.00
CA ASN A 416 -8.41 -55.08 8.92
C ASN A 416 -9.10 -54.49 10.16
N GLY A 417 -9.51 -53.21 10.14
CA GLY A 417 -10.28 -52.59 11.24
C GLY A 417 -9.47 -52.39 12.53
N LEU A 418 -8.15 -52.32 12.41
CA LEU A 418 -7.22 -52.22 13.53
C LEU A 418 -7.08 -50.79 14.04
N LYS A 419 -6.66 -50.63 15.30
CA LYS A 419 -6.28 -49.32 15.84
C LYS A 419 -4.90 -48.88 15.33
N CYS A 420 -4.57 -47.63 15.60
CA CYS A 420 -3.23 -47.10 15.38
C CYS A 420 -2.23 -47.74 16.36
N ALA A 421 -1.10 -48.24 15.84
CA ALA A 421 0.04 -48.69 16.64
C ALA A 421 0.83 -47.51 17.21
N SER A 422 0.89 -46.42 16.45
CA SER A 422 1.58 -45.17 16.79
C SER A 422 0.86 -43.98 16.18
N ALA A 423 1.35 -42.77 16.44
CA ALA A 423 0.84 -41.56 15.79
C ALA A 423 0.99 -41.56 14.26
N THR A 424 1.67 -42.55 13.65
CA THR A 424 2.01 -42.56 12.22
C THR A 424 1.74 -43.90 11.51
N ALA A 425 1.32 -44.95 12.23
CA ALA A 425 1.14 -46.29 11.66
C ALA A 425 -0.01 -47.07 12.31
N CYS A 426 -0.63 -47.96 11.53
CA CYS A 426 -1.62 -48.93 12.00
C CYS A 426 -0.95 -50.12 12.69
N LEU A 427 -1.68 -50.79 13.59
CA LEU A 427 -1.31 -52.13 14.04
C LEU A 427 -1.26 -53.10 12.85
N ALA A 428 -0.30 -54.02 12.85
CA ALA A 428 -0.16 -55.03 11.79
C ALA A 428 -1.11 -56.22 12.01
N MET A 429 -1.41 -56.54 13.27
CA MET A 429 -2.31 -57.60 13.69
C MET A 429 -2.91 -57.27 15.06
N CYS A 430 -4.14 -57.73 15.33
CA CYS A 430 -4.70 -57.69 16.67
C CYS A 430 -4.17 -58.86 17.52
N THR A 431 -4.04 -58.63 18.81
CA THR A 431 -3.74 -59.65 19.83
C THR A 431 -4.87 -59.78 20.84
N THR A 432 -5.61 -58.69 21.05
CA THR A 432 -6.78 -58.62 21.92
C THR A 432 -7.91 -57.86 21.23
N ASP A 433 -9.13 -58.00 21.73
CA ASP A 433 -10.28 -57.25 21.21
C ASP A 433 -10.11 -55.72 21.35
N LEU A 434 -9.24 -55.25 22.25
CA LEU A 434 -8.94 -53.83 22.43
C LEU A 434 -8.15 -53.23 21.27
N ASP A 435 -7.49 -54.06 20.45
CA ASP A 435 -6.74 -53.64 19.27
C ASP A 435 -7.66 -53.33 18.08
N CYS A 436 -8.96 -53.66 18.20
CA CYS A 436 -9.96 -53.40 17.18
C CYS A 436 -10.55 -52.00 17.30
N GLN A 437 -10.60 -51.28 16.18
CA GLN A 437 -11.10 -49.91 16.11
C GLN A 437 -12.54 -49.82 16.61
N SER A 438 -13.40 -50.75 16.18
CA SER A 438 -14.78 -50.84 16.63
C SER A 438 -14.91 -51.71 17.87
N SER A 439 -15.63 -51.21 18.88
CA SER A 439 -16.06 -52.00 20.04
C SER A 439 -17.00 -53.15 19.67
N SER A 440 -17.64 -53.08 18.50
CA SER A 440 -18.47 -54.16 17.96
C SER A 440 -17.68 -55.23 17.21
N SER A 441 -16.34 -55.17 17.19
CA SER A 441 -15.47 -56.17 16.60
C SER A 441 -14.70 -56.95 17.66
N TYR A 442 -14.18 -58.11 17.29
CA TYR A 442 -13.32 -58.93 18.13
C TYR A 442 -12.12 -59.44 17.34
N CYS A 443 -11.06 -59.77 18.05
CA CYS A 443 -9.83 -60.23 17.44
C CYS A 443 -9.87 -61.73 17.18
N THR A 444 -9.66 -62.13 15.94
CA THR A 444 -9.49 -63.54 15.57
C THR A 444 -8.49 -63.67 14.41
N GLY A 445 -7.51 -64.57 14.55
CA GLY A 445 -6.48 -64.78 13.52
C GLY A 445 -5.66 -63.53 13.16
N GLY A 446 -5.54 -62.55 14.06
CA GLY A 446 -4.84 -61.28 13.81
C GLY A 446 -5.67 -60.22 13.07
N GLN A 447 -6.95 -60.47 12.79
CA GLN A 447 -7.87 -59.53 12.15
C GLN A 447 -9.05 -59.18 13.06
N CYS A 448 -9.56 -57.96 12.94
CA CYS A 448 -10.77 -57.54 13.62
C CYS A 448 -11.98 -57.81 12.77
N VAL A 449 -12.80 -58.75 13.22
CA VAL A 449 -14.04 -59.12 12.54
C VAL A 449 -15.24 -58.66 13.37
N PRO A 450 -16.38 -58.28 12.73
CA PRO A 450 -17.59 -57.91 13.45
C PRO A 450 -18.08 -59.04 14.35
N ARG A 451 -18.55 -58.69 15.55
CA ARG A 451 -19.24 -59.62 16.44
C ARG A 451 -20.57 -60.02 15.84
N GLY A 452 -20.89 -61.31 15.94
CA GLY A 452 -22.18 -61.86 15.56
C GLY A 452 -23.31 -61.29 16.43
N THR A 453 -24.46 -61.06 15.79
CA THR A 453 -25.72 -60.83 16.47
C THR A 453 -26.24 -62.12 17.08
N ASN A 454 -27.31 -62.05 17.87
CA ASN A 454 -27.99 -63.23 18.38
C ASN A 454 -28.34 -64.19 17.23
N GLY A 455 -28.04 -65.48 17.40
CA GLY A 455 -28.25 -66.52 16.40
C GLY A 455 -27.20 -66.61 15.30
N ALA A 456 -26.16 -65.76 15.29
CA ALA A 456 -25.02 -65.93 14.40
C ALA A 456 -24.11 -67.08 14.86
N LEU A 457 -23.49 -67.78 13.91
CA LEU A 457 -22.48 -68.80 14.21
C LEU A 457 -21.26 -68.17 14.89
N CYS A 458 -20.74 -68.86 15.89
CA CYS A 458 -19.64 -68.41 16.72
C CYS A 458 -18.76 -69.60 17.14
N ASN A 459 -17.47 -69.31 17.36
CA ASN A 459 -16.46 -70.28 17.79
C ASN A 459 -15.83 -69.91 19.16
N SER A 460 -16.22 -68.77 19.73
CA SER A 460 -15.77 -68.28 21.02
C SER A 460 -16.76 -67.26 21.59
N ASN A 461 -16.77 -67.07 22.91
CA ASN A 461 -17.68 -66.14 23.58
C ASN A 461 -17.51 -64.69 23.10
N ASN A 462 -16.28 -64.25 22.81
CA ASN A 462 -16.02 -62.91 22.29
C ASN A 462 -16.46 -62.74 20.83
N ALA A 463 -16.78 -63.81 20.10
CA ALA A 463 -17.35 -63.69 18.77
C ALA A 463 -18.78 -63.12 18.77
N CYS A 464 -19.45 -63.08 19.93
CA CYS A 464 -20.84 -62.66 20.07
C CYS A 464 -20.96 -61.29 20.73
N THR A 465 -21.93 -60.50 20.28
CA THR A 465 -22.28 -59.22 20.93
C THR A 465 -22.78 -59.43 22.35
N SER A 466 -23.46 -60.56 22.60
CA SER A 466 -23.91 -60.98 23.93
C SER A 466 -22.78 -61.49 24.84
N GLY A 467 -21.58 -61.71 24.30
CA GLY A 467 -20.47 -62.34 25.01
C GLY A 467 -20.67 -63.83 25.30
N ARG A 468 -21.64 -64.49 24.63
CA ARG A 468 -22.03 -65.88 24.89
C ARG A 468 -22.18 -66.65 23.59
N CYS A 469 -21.32 -67.64 23.40
CA CYS A 469 -21.35 -68.50 22.23
C CYS A 469 -21.77 -69.92 22.62
N GLY A 470 -23.01 -70.28 22.27
CA GLY A 470 -23.64 -71.53 22.71
C GLY A 470 -23.62 -71.73 24.23
N VAL A 471 -23.76 -72.98 24.64
CA VAL A 471 -23.67 -73.39 26.06
C VAL A 471 -22.25 -73.81 26.47
N SER A 472 -21.33 -73.99 25.52
CA SER A 472 -19.97 -74.49 25.76
C SER A 472 -18.88 -73.66 25.07
N GLY A 473 -19.19 -72.46 24.61
CA GLY A 473 -18.23 -71.56 23.95
C GLY A 473 -18.14 -71.71 22.43
N SER A 474 -18.97 -72.56 21.81
CA SER A 474 -19.09 -72.76 20.36
C SER A 474 -20.56 -72.98 20.00
N GLY A 475 -20.97 -72.60 18.79
CA GLY A 475 -22.34 -72.80 18.31
C GLY A 475 -22.95 -71.51 17.78
N HIS A 476 -24.09 -71.10 18.31
CA HIS A 476 -24.76 -69.84 17.95
C HIS A 476 -24.71 -68.82 19.09
N CYS A 477 -24.68 -67.53 18.75
CA CYS A 477 -24.66 -66.46 19.74
C CYS A 477 -25.96 -66.41 20.54
N CYS A 478 -25.86 -66.68 21.84
CA CYS A 478 -27.00 -66.76 22.73
C CYS A 478 -27.39 -65.37 23.25
N ALA A 479 -28.68 -65.02 23.19
CA ALA A 479 -29.18 -63.75 23.72
C ALA A 479 -29.01 -63.66 25.25
N THR A 480 -29.15 -64.79 25.93
CA THR A 480 -29.04 -64.92 27.39
C THR A 480 -28.26 -66.18 27.77
N SER A 481 -27.90 -66.33 29.04
CA SER A 481 -27.40 -67.62 29.53
C SER A 481 -28.54 -68.64 29.51
N CYS A 482 -28.27 -69.86 29.03
CA CYS A 482 -29.24 -70.96 28.96
C CYS A 482 -29.10 -71.89 30.17
N PRO A 483 -29.86 -71.68 31.26
CA PRO A 483 -29.87 -72.60 32.39
C PRO A 483 -30.62 -73.89 32.03
N SER A 484 -30.34 -74.96 32.77
CA SER A 484 -31.18 -76.15 32.77
C SER A 484 -31.59 -76.51 34.19
N ALA A 485 -32.85 -76.87 34.37
CA ALA A 485 -33.33 -77.46 35.63
C ALA A 485 -32.86 -78.92 35.77
N VAL A 486 -32.68 -79.63 34.63
CA VAL A 486 -32.23 -81.02 34.59
C VAL A 486 -31.06 -81.15 33.62
N ALA A 487 -29.89 -81.55 34.11
CA ALA A 487 -28.66 -81.61 33.30
C ALA A 487 -28.82 -82.40 31.99
N ALA A 488 -29.59 -83.50 31.99
CA ALA A 488 -29.86 -84.31 30.80
C ALA A 488 -30.69 -83.58 29.73
N CYS A 489 -31.54 -82.62 30.13
CA CYS A 489 -32.40 -81.84 29.23
C CYS A 489 -31.87 -80.42 28.97
N GLY A 490 -30.62 -80.14 29.35
CA GLY A 490 -30.03 -78.82 29.14
C GLY A 490 -29.94 -78.44 27.68
N ALA A 491 -29.94 -77.12 27.43
CA ALA A 491 -29.77 -76.57 26.09
C ALA A 491 -28.48 -77.11 25.47
N THR A 492 -28.54 -77.47 24.19
CA THR A 492 -27.39 -77.98 23.45
C THR A 492 -26.67 -76.88 22.70
N ASP A 493 -27.40 -75.83 22.32
CA ASP A 493 -26.90 -74.62 21.67
C ASP A 493 -27.98 -73.52 21.78
N CYS A 494 -27.79 -72.40 21.10
CA CYS A 494 -28.86 -71.49 20.73
C CYS A 494 -29.29 -71.69 19.27
N ASP A 495 -30.51 -71.29 18.94
CA ASP A 495 -31.04 -71.32 17.57
C ASP A 495 -30.63 -70.07 16.76
N GLU A 496 -31.09 -69.99 15.50
CA GLU A 496 -30.82 -68.87 14.58
C GLU A 496 -31.40 -67.52 15.04
N SER A 497 -32.25 -67.50 16.07
CA SER A 497 -32.73 -66.28 16.72
C SER A 497 -31.93 -65.92 17.98
N GLY A 498 -31.03 -66.81 18.42
CA GLY A 498 -30.26 -66.73 19.65
C GLY A 498 -31.04 -67.14 20.89
N ALA A 499 -32.18 -67.81 20.74
CA ALA A 499 -32.91 -68.43 21.84
C ALA A 499 -32.31 -69.80 22.17
N CYS A 500 -32.41 -70.23 23.44
CA CYS A 500 -31.85 -71.50 23.89
C CYS A 500 -32.54 -72.68 23.20
N ALA A 501 -31.77 -73.49 22.47
CA ALA A 501 -32.23 -74.70 21.81
C ALA A 501 -32.09 -75.89 22.78
N TYR A 502 -33.23 -76.42 23.23
CA TYR A 502 -33.29 -77.58 24.10
C TYR A 502 -33.57 -78.86 23.30
N PRO A 503 -33.10 -80.02 23.79
CA PRO A 503 -33.52 -81.29 23.24
C PRO A 503 -35.05 -81.42 23.34
N GLY A 504 -35.67 -81.82 22.23
CA GLY A 504 -37.11 -82.08 22.18
C GLY A 504 -37.53 -83.30 22.99
N THR A 505 -38.80 -83.70 22.84
CA THR A 505 -39.44 -84.81 23.57
C THR A 505 -38.87 -86.21 23.25
N THR A 506 -37.86 -86.30 22.39
CA THR A 506 -37.22 -87.55 22.00
C THR A 506 -36.09 -87.97 22.95
N LYS A 507 -35.53 -87.03 23.72
CA LYS A 507 -34.47 -87.34 24.69
C LYS A 507 -35.09 -87.79 26.01
N ALA A 508 -34.87 -89.04 26.39
CA ALA A 508 -35.40 -89.64 27.62
C ALA A 508 -34.32 -89.71 28.71
N PRO A 509 -34.47 -89.01 29.85
CA PRO A 509 -33.63 -89.21 31.02
C PRO A 509 -34.05 -90.50 31.73
N ALA A 510 -33.47 -91.63 31.32
CA ALA A 510 -33.82 -92.95 31.87
C ALA A 510 -33.73 -93.03 33.41
N ALA A 511 -32.82 -92.27 34.03
CA ALA A 511 -32.64 -92.22 35.48
C ALA A 511 -33.82 -91.59 36.26
N LEU A 512 -34.77 -90.93 35.58
CA LEU A 512 -35.94 -90.29 36.19
C LEU A 512 -37.25 -91.06 35.96
N SER A 513 -37.24 -92.15 35.19
CA SER A 513 -38.45 -92.93 34.89
C SER A 513 -38.71 -93.98 35.99
N THR A 514 -39.98 -94.19 36.34
CA THR A 514 -40.38 -95.20 37.33
C THR A 514 -40.75 -96.49 36.60
N PRO A 515 -40.09 -97.62 36.85
CA PRO A 515 -40.40 -98.86 36.12
C PRO A 515 -41.82 -99.38 36.40
N GLY A 516 -42.52 -99.79 35.35
CA GLY A 516 -43.83 -100.46 35.39
C GLY A 516 -45.01 -99.54 35.67
N ASP A 517 -44.88 -98.23 35.48
CA ASP A 517 -45.94 -97.24 35.63
C ASP A 517 -46.60 -96.85 34.29
N CYS A 518 -46.19 -97.49 33.19
CA CYS A 518 -46.68 -97.27 31.83
C CYS A 518 -46.35 -95.88 31.26
N GLN A 519 -45.39 -95.19 31.86
CA GLN A 519 -44.95 -93.87 31.45
C GLN A 519 -43.43 -93.83 31.28
N LYS A 520 -42.96 -92.87 30.49
CA LYS A 520 -41.54 -92.51 30.41
C LYS A 520 -41.37 -91.02 30.59
N VAL A 521 -40.26 -90.66 31.23
CA VAL A 521 -39.88 -89.26 31.38
C VAL A 521 -39.09 -88.81 30.15
N VAL A 522 -39.52 -87.72 29.52
CA VAL A 522 -38.85 -87.09 28.36
C VAL A 522 -38.62 -85.61 28.60
N CYS A 523 -37.69 -85.00 27.87
CA CYS A 523 -37.48 -83.55 27.95
C CYS A 523 -38.68 -82.78 27.37
N ASN A 524 -39.06 -81.66 28.01
CA ASN A 524 -40.23 -80.87 27.61
C ASN A 524 -39.94 -79.77 26.55
N GLY A 525 -38.72 -79.71 26.00
CA GLY A 525 -38.29 -78.66 25.07
C GLY A 525 -37.96 -77.31 25.71
N SER A 526 -38.01 -77.18 27.04
CA SER A 526 -37.74 -75.95 27.79
C SER A 526 -36.76 -76.16 28.96
N GLY A 527 -35.90 -77.17 28.88
CA GLY A 527 -34.92 -77.49 29.92
C GLY A 527 -35.46 -78.27 31.13
N GLY A 528 -36.74 -78.65 31.10
CA GLY A 528 -37.40 -79.49 32.09
C GLY A 528 -37.80 -80.85 31.54
N VAL A 529 -38.56 -81.61 32.32
CA VAL A 529 -39.08 -82.92 31.94
C VAL A 529 -40.60 -82.95 31.95
N THR A 530 -41.18 -83.84 31.15
CA THR A 530 -42.59 -84.19 31.15
C THR A 530 -42.74 -85.71 31.04
N SER A 531 -43.85 -86.25 31.50
CA SER A 531 -44.16 -87.67 31.41
C SER A 531 -44.98 -87.92 30.15
N VAL A 532 -44.64 -88.95 29.38
CA VAL A 532 -45.40 -89.39 28.19
C VAL A 532 -45.66 -90.88 28.27
N ASP A 533 -46.75 -91.31 27.65
CA ASP A 533 -47.15 -92.73 27.63
C ASP A 533 -46.06 -93.63 27.04
N ASP A 534 -45.78 -94.75 27.71
CA ASP A 534 -44.86 -95.78 27.25
C ASP A 534 -45.50 -97.17 27.39
N ALA A 535 -46.06 -97.66 26.28
CA ALA A 535 -46.68 -98.98 26.23
C ALA A 535 -45.68 -100.15 26.37
N THR A 536 -44.37 -99.87 26.37
CA THR A 536 -43.32 -100.87 26.60
C THR A 536 -42.88 -100.95 28.06
N ASP A 537 -43.24 -99.95 28.89
CA ASP A 537 -43.00 -99.96 30.34
C ASP A 537 -44.07 -100.79 31.06
N LEU A 538 -44.02 -102.10 30.83
CA LEU A 538 -45.03 -103.03 31.31
C LEU A 538 -44.96 -103.18 32.84
N PRO A 539 -46.11 -103.16 33.54
CA PRO A 539 -46.13 -103.36 34.98
C PRO A 539 -45.76 -104.80 35.33
N THR A 540 -45.15 -105.00 36.48
CA THR A 540 -44.91 -106.34 37.01
C THR A 540 -45.98 -106.67 38.05
N SER A 541 -46.70 -107.79 37.87
CA SER A 541 -47.62 -108.28 38.90
C SER A 541 -46.91 -109.26 39.83
N ASN A 542 -47.24 -109.17 41.11
CA ASN A 542 -46.89 -110.15 42.12
C ASN A 542 -47.99 -111.22 42.32
N SER A 543 -49.08 -111.17 41.56
CA SER A 543 -50.20 -112.10 41.62
C SER A 543 -50.22 -113.02 40.41
N ALA A 544 -50.22 -114.34 40.64
CA ALA A 544 -50.37 -115.34 39.58
C ALA A 544 -51.70 -115.25 38.81
N CYS A 545 -52.70 -114.55 39.37
CA CYS A 545 -54.02 -114.38 38.75
C CYS A 545 -54.13 -113.15 37.85
N GLN A 546 -53.07 -112.34 37.77
CA GLN A 546 -52.96 -111.21 36.88
C GLN A 546 -51.94 -111.56 35.79
N VAL A 547 -52.44 -111.83 34.59
CA VAL A 547 -51.63 -112.25 33.45
C VAL A 547 -51.73 -111.22 32.32
N ASN A 548 -50.78 -111.27 31.40
CA ASN A 548 -50.63 -110.31 30.30
C ASN A 548 -50.58 -108.87 30.82
N PRO A 549 -49.47 -108.49 31.49
CA PRO A 549 -49.26 -107.09 31.86
C PRO A 549 -49.30 -106.23 30.60
N ALA A 550 -50.09 -105.16 30.64
CA ALA A 550 -50.24 -104.22 29.56
C ALA A 550 -50.39 -102.80 30.11
N CYS A 551 -50.29 -101.84 29.22
CA CYS A 551 -50.60 -100.44 29.48
C CYS A 551 -51.88 -100.11 28.74
N CYS A 552 -52.96 -99.82 29.49
CA CYS A 552 -54.30 -99.67 28.94
C CYS A 552 -54.90 -98.30 29.24
N GLY A 553 -55.96 -97.98 28.48
CA GLY A 553 -56.80 -96.81 28.69
C GLY A 553 -56.51 -95.66 27.72
N PRO A 554 -57.32 -94.60 27.76
CA PRO A 554 -56.98 -93.34 27.11
C PRO A 554 -55.81 -92.68 27.85
N SER A 555 -54.97 -91.92 27.13
CA SER A 555 -53.85 -91.19 27.73
C SER A 555 -54.29 -90.34 28.94
N PRO A 556 -53.59 -90.40 30.08
CA PRO A 556 -52.38 -91.16 30.34
C PRO A 556 -52.60 -92.67 30.50
N LEU A 557 -51.73 -93.49 29.90
CA LEU A 557 -51.78 -94.94 30.03
C LEU A 557 -51.61 -95.36 31.49
N THR A 558 -52.38 -96.36 31.91
CA THR A 558 -52.29 -96.92 33.26
C THR A 558 -51.96 -98.41 33.22
N PRO A 559 -51.26 -98.93 34.24
CA PRO A 559 -51.04 -100.35 34.41
C PRO A 559 -52.34 -101.15 34.40
N CYS A 560 -52.40 -102.18 33.56
CA CYS A 560 -53.54 -103.09 33.48
C CYS A 560 -53.08 -104.54 33.37
N PHE A 561 -53.97 -105.43 33.79
CA PHE A 561 -53.77 -106.87 33.71
C PHE A 561 -55.06 -107.52 33.24
N THR A 562 -54.94 -108.67 32.60
CA THR A 562 -56.08 -109.55 32.34
C THR A 562 -56.17 -110.63 33.43
N SER A 563 -57.40 -111.01 33.79
CA SER A 563 -57.61 -112.08 34.76
C SER A 563 -57.22 -113.43 34.15
N ALA A 564 -56.41 -114.20 34.87
CA ALA A 564 -56.07 -115.56 34.47
C ALA A 564 -57.34 -116.44 34.42
N PRO A 565 -57.36 -117.51 33.60
CA PRO A 565 -58.47 -118.46 33.58
C PRO A 565 -58.81 -119.00 34.97
N ALA A 566 -60.10 -119.26 35.21
CA ALA A 566 -60.64 -119.67 36.52
C ALA A 566 -60.02 -120.96 37.10
N THR A 567 -59.37 -121.77 36.26
CA THR A 567 -58.71 -123.03 36.65
C THR A 567 -57.22 -122.85 36.95
N THR A 568 -56.69 -121.64 36.81
CA THR A 568 -55.28 -121.34 37.07
C THR A 568 -55.04 -121.44 38.56
N GLN A 569 -54.18 -122.36 38.98
CA GLN A 569 -53.82 -122.46 40.39
C GLN A 569 -53.04 -121.23 40.82
N CYS A 570 -53.39 -120.71 41.97
CA CYS A 570 -52.68 -119.61 42.59
C CYS A 570 -52.38 -119.97 44.04
N THR A 571 -51.29 -119.42 44.54
CA THR A 571 -50.93 -119.51 45.94
C THR A 571 -50.99 -118.11 46.49
N SER A 572 -51.97 -117.80 47.34
CA SER A 572 -51.90 -116.55 48.09
C SER A 572 -50.77 -116.69 49.12
N ALA A 573 -49.99 -115.63 49.34
CA ALA A 573 -48.90 -115.67 50.31
C ALA A 573 -49.36 -115.90 51.77
N ALA A 574 -50.69 -115.92 52.02
CA ALA A 574 -51.31 -116.03 53.32
C ALA A 574 -51.92 -117.43 53.63
N ASP A 575 -52.05 -118.33 52.66
CA ASP A 575 -52.58 -119.70 52.88
C ASP A 575 -52.05 -120.71 51.84
N PRO A 576 -51.37 -121.80 52.25
CA PRO A 576 -50.83 -122.82 51.35
C PRO A 576 -51.87 -123.80 50.77
N ALA A 577 -53.17 -123.68 51.10
CA ALA A 577 -54.21 -124.48 50.45
C ALA A 577 -54.24 -124.22 48.92
N SER A 578 -54.64 -125.22 48.13
CA SER A 578 -54.76 -125.06 46.67
C SER A 578 -55.90 -124.08 46.34
N HIS A 579 -55.54 -122.83 46.02
CA HIS A 579 -56.46 -121.81 45.56
C HIS A 579 -56.48 -121.77 44.02
N VAL A 580 -57.54 -121.20 43.47
CA VAL A 580 -57.71 -120.99 42.04
C VAL A 580 -57.99 -119.51 41.75
N CYS A 581 -57.61 -119.03 40.58
CA CYS A 581 -57.89 -117.66 40.21
C CYS A 581 -59.39 -117.45 40.04
N GLY A 582 -59.92 -116.33 40.55
CA GLY A 582 -61.36 -116.06 40.50
C GLY A 582 -61.90 -115.99 39.07
N ASP A 583 -63.14 -116.45 38.86
CA ASP A 583 -63.77 -116.51 37.54
C ASP A 583 -63.76 -115.12 36.88
N PRO A 584 -63.16 -114.96 35.68
CA PRO A 584 -63.08 -113.68 34.98
C PRO A 584 -64.43 -113.02 34.69
N ARG A 585 -65.53 -113.81 34.67
CA ARG A 585 -66.89 -113.30 34.45
C ARG A 585 -67.49 -112.64 35.70
N ASN A 586 -66.84 -112.80 36.86
CA ASN A 586 -67.28 -112.23 38.11
C ASN A 586 -66.37 -111.07 38.52
N ALA A 587 -66.86 -109.85 38.35
CA ALA A 587 -66.11 -108.62 38.59
C ALA A 587 -65.60 -108.46 40.04
N PHE A 588 -66.15 -109.19 41.02
CA PHE A 588 -65.75 -109.08 42.43
C PHE A 588 -64.54 -109.93 42.80
N ILE A 589 -64.30 -111.03 42.07
CA ILE A 589 -63.23 -111.99 42.33
C ILE A 589 -62.27 -112.17 41.15
N ALA A 590 -62.58 -111.59 39.98
CA ALA A 590 -61.74 -111.68 38.80
C ALA A 590 -60.33 -111.09 39.05
N GLY A 591 -59.30 -111.86 38.69
CA GLY A 591 -57.90 -111.42 38.84
C GLY A 591 -57.33 -111.51 40.26
N THR A 592 -58.12 -111.96 41.24
CA THR A 592 -57.65 -112.29 42.58
C THR A 592 -57.54 -113.80 42.78
N CYS A 593 -56.78 -114.22 43.78
CA CYS A 593 -56.62 -115.62 44.15
C CYS A 593 -57.70 -115.98 45.16
N VAL A 594 -58.60 -116.91 44.83
CA VAL A 594 -59.76 -117.28 45.64
C VAL A 594 -59.78 -118.77 45.99
N GLN A 595 -60.51 -119.14 47.03
CA GLN A 595 -60.59 -120.55 47.46
C GLN A 595 -61.44 -121.39 46.50
N CYS A 596 -62.46 -120.78 45.90
CA CYS A 596 -63.35 -121.49 44.98
C CYS A 596 -64.00 -120.56 43.95
N ASN A 597 -64.33 -121.14 42.79
CA ASN A 597 -65.24 -120.54 41.80
C ASN A 597 -66.58 -121.27 41.75
N SER A 598 -66.58 -122.54 42.14
CA SER A 598 -67.72 -123.44 42.17
C SER A 598 -67.61 -124.38 43.37
N ASN A 599 -68.72 -125.02 43.75
CA ASN A 599 -68.72 -125.99 44.86
C ASN A 599 -67.73 -127.16 44.64
N ALA A 600 -67.39 -127.48 43.39
CA ALA A 600 -66.42 -128.53 43.09
C ALA A 600 -65.01 -128.16 43.59
N ASP A 601 -64.67 -126.88 43.61
CA ASP A 601 -63.35 -126.40 44.04
C ASP A 601 -63.16 -126.50 45.56
N CYS A 602 -64.26 -126.53 46.32
CA CYS A 602 -64.22 -126.71 47.78
C CYS A 602 -63.92 -128.14 48.24
N THR A 603 -63.88 -129.11 47.32
CA THR A 603 -63.71 -130.53 47.67
C THR A 603 -62.32 -130.86 48.21
N SER A 604 -61.28 -130.12 47.83
CA SER A 604 -59.93 -130.26 48.38
C SER A 604 -59.77 -129.65 49.78
N ILE A 605 -60.61 -128.68 50.13
CA ILE A 605 -60.66 -128.04 51.45
C ILE A 605 -61.60 -128.83 52.38
N ASN A 606 -62.64 -129.46 51.82
CA ASN A 606 -63.63 -130.26 52.55
C ASN A 606 -63.85 -131.66 51.95
N PRO A 607 -63.05 -132.65 52.35
CA PRO A 607 -63.18 -134.03 51.89
C PRO A 607 -64.54 -134.68 52.26
N ALA A 608 -65.28 -134.10 53.21
CA ALA A 608 -66.58 -134.59 53.67
C ALA A 608 -67.77 -133.97 52.91
N GLY A 609 -67.55 -132.99 52.02
CA GLY A 609 -68.55 -132.44 51.10
C GLY A 609 -69.61 -131.51 51.70
N THR A 610 -69.35 -130.88 52.85
CA THR A 610 -70.33 -130.01 53.56
C THR A 610 -70.21 -128.50 53.28
N LEU A 611 -69.18 -128.03 52.56
CA LEU A 611 -68.94 -126.62 52.26
C LEU A 611 -69.42 -126.28 50.85
N ALA A 612 -70.07 -125.13 50.67
CA ALA A 612 -70.50 -124.62 49.38
C ALA A 612 -69.65 -123.42 48.96
N CYS A 613 -69.47 -123.21 47.66
CA CYS A 613 -68.72 -122.05 47.22
C CYS A 613 -69.61 -120.80 47.25
N ASN A 614 -69.21 -119.80 48.03
CA ASN A 614 -69.79 -118.47 47.93
C ASN A 614 -69.17 -117.76 46.73
N THR A 615 -69.88 -117.79 45.60
CA THR A 615 -69.39 -117.21 44.35
C THR A 615 -69.19 -115.70 44.42
N THR A 616 -69.70 -114.98 45.42
CA THR A 616 -69.51 -113.52 45.54
C THR A 616 -68.20 -113.15 46.24
N SER A 617 -67.81 -113.91 47.27
CA SER A 617 -66.56 -113.70 48.02
C SER A 617 -65.41 -114.59 47.52
N GLY A 618 -65.72 -115.68 46.79
CA GLY A 618 -64.75 -116.68 46.36
C GLY A 618 -64.27 -117.60 47.49
N LEU A 619 -65.03 -117.67 48.59
CA LEU A 619 -64.70 -118.47 49.78
C LEU A 619 -65.56 -119.73 49.88
N CYS A 620 -64.99 -120.81 50.43
CA CYS A 620 -65.73 -122.02 50.76
C CYS A 620 -66.33 -121.90 52.15
N GLU A 621 -67.66 -121.81 52.25
CA GLU A 621 -68.40 -121.56 53.50
C GLU A 621 -69.60 -122.49 53.70
#